data_AF-A0AAU3CH86-F1
#
_entry.id   AF-A0AAU3CH86-F1
#
_cell.length_a   1.000
_cell.length_b   1.000
_cell.length_c   1.000
_cell.angle_alpha   90.00
_cell.angle_beta   90.00
_cell.angle_gamma   90.00
#
_symmetry.space_group_name_H-M   'P 1'
#
loop_
_entity.id
_entity.type
_entity.pdbx_description
1 polymer ?
#
loop_
_entity_poly.entity_id
_entity_poly.type
_entity_poly.pdbx_seq_one_letter_code
_entity_poly.pdbx_strand_id
1 'polypeptide(L)' 'MSVIQRIKEFARSPQGRRTMEQARRAAADPRRRAQARGLLARLRTRR' A
#
# COMPACT_ATOMS: atom_id res chain seq x y z
N MET A 1 21.81 -15.27 -3.42
CA MET A 1 20.38 -15.07 -3.10
C MET A 1 19.98 -13.69 -3.61
N SER A 2 19.03 -13.57 -4.54
CA SER A 2 18.67 -12.25 -5.09
C SER A 2 17.67 -11.53 -4.20
N VAL A 3 17.75 -10.20 -4.14
CA VAL A 3 16.84 -9.34 -3.36
C VAL A 3 15.37 -9.58 -3.75
N ILE A 4 15.12 -9.91 -5.02
CA ILE A 4 13.78 -10.21 -5.54
C ILE A 4 13.19 -11.48 -4.90
N GLN A 5 14.00 -12.52 -4.69
CA GLN A 5 13.51 -13.73 -4.00
C GLN A 5 13.18 -13.45 -2.54
N ARG A 6 14.00 -12.66 -1.85
CA ARG A 6 13.77 -12.26 -0.45
C ARG A 6 12.45 -11.48 -0.31
N ILE A 7 12.15 -10.58 -1.25
CA ILE A 7 10.88 -9.84 -1.28
C ILE A 7 9.70 -10.79 -1.57
N LYS A 8 9.85 -11.73 -2.51
CA LYS A 8 8.81 -12.75 -2.79
C LYS A 8 8.54 -13.63 -1.57
N GLU A 9 9.56 -14.09 -0.87
CA GLU A 9 9.41 -14.87 0.36
C GLU A 9 8.79 -14.03 1.48
N PHE A 10 9.22 -12.78 1.65
CA PHE A 10 8.64 -11.85 2.60
C PHE A 10 7.15 -11.63 2.32
N ALA A 11 6.77 -11.37 1.06
CA ALA A 11 5.37 -11.21 0.66
C ALA A 11 4.52 -12.47 0.90
N ARG A 12 5.12 -13.66 0.81
CA ARG A 12 4.45 -14.93 1.12
C ARG A 12 4.41 -15.26 2.62
N SER A 13 5.26 -14.63 3.43
CA SER A 13 5.32 -14.82 4.88
C SER A 13 4.05 -14.31 5.57
N PRO A 14 3.70 -14.83 6.77
CA PRO A 14 2.55 -14.33 7.53
C PRO A 14 2.67 -12.84 7.90
N GLN A 15 3.88 -12.33 8.10
CA GLN A 15 4.11 -10.90 8.32
C GLN A 15 3.82 -10.07 7.07
N GLY A 16 4.35 -10.48 5.90
CA GLY A 16 4.09 -9.79 4.63
C GLY A 16 2.63 -9.87 4.19
N ARG A 17 1.95 -11.00 4.44
CA ARG A 17 0.50 -11.11 4.21
C ARG A 17 -0.28 -10.14 5.08
N ARG A 18 0.03 -9.99 6.37
CA ARG A 18 -0.61 -9.00 7.24
C ARG A 18 -0.37 -7.57 6.77
N THR A 19 0.86 -7.24 6.36
CA THR A 19 1.19 -5.93 5.79
C THR A 19 0.41 -5.68 4.50
N MET A 20 0.33 -6.67 3.62
CA MET A 20 -0.48 -6.58 2.40
C MET A 20 -1.97 -6.48 2.69
N GLU A 21 -2.50 -7.20 3.67
CA GLU A 21 -3.91 -7.10 4.08
C GLU A 21 -4.23 -5.75 4.69
N GLN A 22 -3.35 -5.20 5.53
CA GLN A 22 -3.52 -3.85 6.08
C GLN A 22 -3.48 -2.81 4.97
N ALA A 23 -2.52 -2.92 4.05
CA ALA A 23 -2.45 -2.05 2.87
C ALA A 23 -3.71 -2.20 2.00
N ARG A 24 -4.18 -3.44 1.79
CA ARG A 24 -5.38 -3.73 1.00
C ARG A 24 -6.63 -3.23 1.68
N ARG A 25 -6.78 -3.36 2.99
CA ARG A 25 -7.89 -2.75 3.77
C ARG A 25 -7.82 -1.24 3.73
N ALA A 26 -6.64 -0.65 3.91
CA ALA A 26 -6.47 0.79 3.82
C ALA A 26 -6.81 1.33 2.42
N ALA A 27 -6.50 0.58 1.37
CA ALA A 27 -6.83 0.91 -0.02
C ALA A 27 -8.30 0.61 -0.39
N ALA A 28 -8.88 -0.46 0.19
CA ALA A 28 -10.26 -0.86 -0.04
C ALA A 28 -11.27 0.03 0.69
N ASP A 29 -10.82 0.78 1.71
CA ASP A 29 -11.69 1.67 2.47
C ASP A 29 -12.05 2.92 1.64
N PRO A 30 -13.31 3.07 1.20
CA PRO A 30 -13.73 4.19 0.35
C PRO A 30 -13.59 5.54 1.07
N ARG A 31 -13.68 5.57 2.41
CA ARG A 31 -13.50 6.79 3.19
C ARG A 31 -12.06 7.30 3.11
N ARG A 32 -11.09 6.38 3.18
CA ARG A 32 -9.67 6.71 2.98
C ARG A 32 -9.37 7.09 1.54
N ARG A 33 -10.08 6.52 0.57
CA ARG A 33 -9.94 6.86 -0.85
C ARG A 33 -10.30 8.33 -1.14
N ALA A 34 -11.32 8.87 -0.48
CA ALA A 34 -11.70 10.28 -0.60
C ALA A 34 -10.62 11.21 -0.01
N GLN A 35 -10.11 10.89 1.19
CA GLN A 35 -8.99 11.62 1.80
C GLN A 35 -7.72 11.54 0.95
N ALA A 36 -7.36 10.35 0.47
CA ALA A 36 -6.20 10.14 -0.39
C ALA A 36 -6.33 10.91 -1.71
N ARG A 37 -7.52 10.95 -2.32
CA ARG A 37 -7.80 11.79 -3.49
C ARG A 37 -7.61 13.28 -3.20
N GLY A 38 -8.08 13.78 -2.05
CA GLY A 38 -7.88 15.17 -1.65
C GLY A 38 -6.40 15.52 -1.44
N LEU A 39 -5.65 14.63 -0.79
CA LEU A 39 -4.21 14.79 -0.57
C LEU A 39 -3.44 14.74 -1.90
N LEU A 40 -3.74 13.77 -2.76
CA LEU A 40 -3.14 13.66 -4.10
C LEU A 40 -3.49 14.86 -4.99
N ALA A 41 -4.73 15.37 -4.91
CA ALA A 41 -5.14 16.56 -5.64
C ALA A 41 -4.33 17.79 -5.19
N ARG A 42 -4.16 18.00 -3.88
CA ARG A 42 -3.31 19.08 -3.34
C ARG A 42 -1.86 18.95 -3.77
N LEU A 43 -1.32 17.74 -3.79
CA LEU A 43 0.03 17.45 -4.28
C LEU A 43 0.18 17.74 -5.78
N ARG A 44 -0.86 17.44 -6.58
CA ARG A 44 -0.87 17.69 -8.02
C ARG A 44 -0.96 19.18 -8.37
N THR A 45 -1.69 19.97 -7.58
CA THR A 45 -1.80 21.43 -7.77
C THR A 45 -0.54 22.18 -7.38
N ARG A 46 0.38 21.55 -6.64
CA ARG A 46 1.65 22.15 -6.21
C ARG A 46 2.79 22.00 -7.23
N ARG A 47 2.48 21.53 -8.44
CA ARG A 47 3.42 21.40 -9.57
C ARG A 47 3.12 22.44 -10.63
#